data_AF-A0A7C0YEI5-F1
#
_entry.id   AF-A0A7C0YEI5-F1
#
_cell.length_a   1.000
_cell.length_b   1.000
_cell.length_c   1.000
_cell.angle_alpha   90.00
_cell.angle_beta   90.00
_cell.angle_gamma   90.00
#
_symmetry.space_group_name_H-M   'P 1'
#
loop_
_entity.id
_entity.type
_entity.pdbx_description
1 polymer ?
#
loop_
_entity_poly.entity_id
_entity_poly.type
_entity_poly.pdbx_seq_one_letter_code
_entity_poly.pdbx_strand_id
1 'polypeptide(L)'
;MKWLSWVKESLTLKGKIIIAVLLLVIIIGGGVVAFKFYDFTQNNPKFCISCHLMKPAYDAWKKSEHTGINCHECHHLTIPEQNRLLITFVLRRPKSVPPRHGKVIVPWKYCIECHWEKDKKYPDAKKINDSRMHAKHYFMEKIECSKCHGYEVHKFTPEERFCLRCHQGKEVHGVGMEGLACLNCHTDRTVDLRPGRKKCLFCHGTEAVRKELIADDTIDVQFFQPDKAMIKKAVKINVPKDAPMQFFCYKCHKPHAKIMPIYGTCLNCHPRILNVGRHKMHIQTMGLECKTCHLPHSWRVTKEQAKTTCTQCHEYRDLLTFIGPQG
;
A
#
# COMPACT_ATOMS: atom_id res chain seq x y z
N MET A 1 38.97 51.69 27.87
CA MET A 1 39.51 51.63 26.48
C MET A 1 40.45 52.80 26.22
N LYS A 2 41.68 52.80 26.75
CA LYS A 2 42.73 53.80 26.42
C LYS A 2 43.68 53.36 25.29
N TRP A 3 43.57 52.10 24.82
CA TRP A 3 44.35 51.57 23.70
C TRP A 3 43.92 52.20 22.36
N LEU A 4 42.61 52.33 22.13
CA LEU A 4 42.07 52.73 20.82
C LEU A 4 42.33 54.21 20.45
N SER A 5 42.77 55.05 21.39
CA SER A 5 43.05 56.47 21.12
C SER A 5 44.34 56.69 20.33
N TRP A 6 45.36 55.83 20.47
CA TRP A 6 46.64 55.94 19.72
C TRP A 6 46.49 55.64 18.22
N VAL A 7 45.47 54.83 17.87
CA VAL A 7 45.11 54.50 16.48
C VAL A 7 44.39 55.68 15.79
N LYS A 8 43.74 56.57 16.54
CA LYS A 8 42.99 57.71 15.97
C LYS A 8 43.89 58.84 15.48
N GLU A 9 45.07 59.03 16.08
CA GLU A 9 45.98 60.17 15.83
C GLU A 9 47.03 59.92 14.74
N SER A 10 47.29 58.66 14.35
CA SER A 10 48.36 58.29 13.40
C SER A 10 47.87 57.77 12.04
N LEU A 11 46.56 57.53 11.87
CA LEU A 11 46.00 56.94 10.65
C LEU A 11 45.44 57.99 9.69
N THR A 12 46.08 58.09 8.52
CA THR A 12 45.60 58.89 7.38
C THR A 12 44.21 58.41 6.94
N LEU A 13 43.41 59.31 6.31
CA LEU A 13 42.08 58.98 5.79
C LEU A 13 42.12 57.73 4.88
N LYS A 14 43.17 57.59 4.06
CA LYS A 14 43.41 56.41 3.21
C LYS A 14 43.56 55.13 4.03
N GLY A 15 44.31 55.16 5.13
CA GLY A 15 44.47 54.01 6.01
C GLY A 15 43.17 53.61 6.73
N LYS A 16 42.35 54.59 7.13
CA LYS A 16 41.01 54.32 7.70
C LYS A 16 40.07 53.66 6.69
N ILE A 17 40.11 54.11 5.42
CA ILE A 17 39.34 53.49 4.32
C ILE A 17 39.82 52.06 4.06
N ILE A 18 41.13 51.82 4.00
CA ILE A 18 41.69 50.48 3.77
C ILE A 18 41.27 49.51 4.89
N ILE A 19 41.38 49.92 6.16
CA ILE A 19 40.95 49.09 7.29
C ILE A 19 39.44 48.81 7.24
N ALA A 20 38.63 49.82 6.94
CA ALA A 20 37.18 49.65 6.81
C ALA A 20 36.83 48.66 5.68
N VAL A 21 37.48 48.75 4.53
CA VAL A 21 37.31 47.82 3.40
C VAL A 21 37.77 46.41 3.78
N LEU A 22 38.90 46.25 4.44
CA LEU A 22 39.39 44.94 4.90
C LEU A 22 38.42 44.29 5.90
N LEU A 23 37.91 45.06 6.87
CA LEU A 23 36.90 44.59 7.80
C LEU A 23 35.61 44.20 7.07
N LEU A 24 35.18 44.99 6.09
CA LEU A 24 34.02 44.66 5.26
C LEU A 24 34.24 43.35 4.50
N VAL A 25 35.41 43.15 3.88
CA VAL A 25 35.76 41.90 3.18
C VAL A 25 35.80 40.71 4.13
N ILE A 26 36.34 40.87 5.34
CA ILE A 26 36.36 39.80 6.35
C ILE A 26 34.94 39.45 6.82
N ILE A 27 34.08 40.45 7.06
CA ILE A 27 32.70 40.23 7.49
C ILE A 27 31.89 39.56 6.39
N ILE A 28 31.99 40.06 5.15
CA ILE A 28 31.29 39.49 4.00
C ILE A 28 31.83 38.08 3.71
N GLY A 29 33.16 37.92 3.64
CA GLY A 29 33.81 36.63 3.38
C GLY A 29 33.48 35.61 4.45
N GLY A 30 33.59 35.99 5.73
CA GLY A 30 33.20 35.16 6.87
C GLY A 30 31.72 34.78 6.84
N GLY A 31 30.84 35.74 6.54
CA GLY A 31 29.40 35.51 6.38
C GLY A 31 29.09 34.52 5.25
N VAL A 32 29.75 34.65 4.09
CA VAL A 32 29.59 33.73 2.95
C VAL A 32 30.06 32.32 3.32
N VAL A 33 31.20 32.19 3.99
CA VAL A 33 31.72 30.88 4.43
C VAL A 33 30.79 30.24 5.45
N ALA A 34 30.34 31.01 6.46
CA ALA A 34 29.41 30.53 7.48
C ALA A 34 28.09 30.08 6.86
N PHE A 35 27.54 30.86 5.93
CA PHE A 35 26.32 30.51 5.20
C PHE A 35 26.49 29.22 4.39
N LYS A 36 27.57 29.08 3.61
CA LYS A 36 27.83 27.86 2.83
C LYS A 36 28.02 26.63 3.72
N PHE A 37 28.68 26.79 4.86
CA PHE A 37 28.83 25.71 5.83
C PHE A 37 27.50 25.30 6.46
N TYR A 38 26.68 26.28 6.85
CA TYR A 38 25.34 26.05 7.36
C TYR A 38 24.46 25.34 6.32
N ASP A 39 24.45 25.83 5.08
CA ASP A 39 23.67 25.25 4.00
C ASP A 39 24.11 23.81 3.67
N PHE A 40 25.43 23.54 3.64
CA PHE A 40 25.94 22.19 3.45
C PHE A 40 25.53 21.24 4.57
N THR A 41 25.59 21.67 5.82
CA THR A 41 25.28 20.80 6.97
C THR A 41 23.78 20.62 7.19
N GLN A 42 22.96 21.62 6.90
CA GLN A 42 21.52 21.60 7.18
C GLN A 42 20.66 21.28 5.97
N ASN A 43 21.04 21.73 4.77
CA ASN A 43 20.19 21.65 3.58
C ASN A 43 20.72 20.70 2.50
N ASN A 44 21.90 20.09 2.69
CA ASN A 44 22.48 19.18 1.71
C ASN A 44 22.58 17.72 2.21
N PRO A 45 21.85 16.76 1.60
CA PRO A 45 21.94 15.34 1.96
C PRO A 45 23.36 14.75 1.84
N LYS A 46 24.26 15.40 1.08
CA LYS A 46 25.66 14.99 0.96
C LYS A 46 26.44 15.07 2.29
N PHE A 47 26.00 15.90 3.23
CA PHE A 47 26.59 15.90 4.56
C PHE A 47 26.31 14.58 5.30
N CYS A 48 25.08 14.07 5.23
CA CYS A 48 24.72 12.85 5.95
C CYS A 48 25.55 11.63 5.48
N ILE A 49 25.87 11.56 4.17
CA ILE A 49 26.71 10.48 3.60
C ILE A 49 28.21 10.64 3.87
N SER A 50 28.67 11.77 4.42
CA SER A 50 30.07 11.87 4.88
C SER A 50 30.32 10.92 6.05
N CYS A 51 29.27 10.50 6.74
CA CYS A 51 29.30 9.45 7.74
C CYS A 51 29.13 8.07 7.09
N HIS A 52 30.12 7.18 7.27
CA HIS A 52 30.11 5.83 6.68
C HIS A 52 28.89 4.96 7.04
N LEU A 53 28.22 5.25 8.16
CA LEU A 53 27.05 4.51 8.66
C LEU A 53 25.78 4.87 7.90
N MET A 54 25.77 6.02 7.23
CA MET A 54 24.58 6.53 6.57
C MET A 54 24.46 6.04 5.13
N LYS A 55 25.52 5.49 4.55
CA LYS A 55 25.54 5.06 3.15
C LYS A 55 24.38 4.10 2.79
N PRO A 56 24.10 3.02 3.55
CA PRO A 56 22.98 2.13 3.21
C PRO A 56 21.62 2.85 3.27
N ALA A 57 21.41 3.69 4.27
CA ALA A 57 20.20 4.48 4.45
C ALA A 57 20.00 5.48 3.30
N TYR A 58 21.07 6.16 2.89
CA TYR A 58 21.05 7.07 1.75
C TYR A 58 20.78 6.36 0.43
N ASP A 59 21.40 5.20 0.21
CA ASP A 59 21.19 4.41 -1.00
C ASP A 59 19.73 3.92 -1.13
N ALA A 60 19.09 3.59 -0.01
CA ALA A 60 17.66 3.29 0.05
C ALA A 60 16.79 4.53 -0.22
N TRP A 61 17.05 5.64 0.48
CA TRP A 61 16.34 6.91 0.27
C TRP A 61 16.43 7.39 -1.18
N LYS A 62 17.60 7.31 -1.80
CA LYS A 62 17.85 7.73 -3.19
C LYS A 62 17.03 6.94 -4.21
N LYS A 63 16.65 5.70 -3.88
CA LYS A 63 15.80 4.84 -4.71
C LYS A 63 14.31 4.96 -4.35
N SER A 64 13.99 5.65 -3.27
CA SER A 64 12.61 5.82 -2.81
C SER A 64 11.92 6.99 -3.50
N GLU A 65 10.61 7.04 -3.31
CA GLU A 65 9.69 8.07 -3.77
C GLU A 65 9.99 9.43 -3.13
N HIS A 66 10.73 9.45 -2.02
CA HIS A 66 11.16 10.66 -1.32
C HIS A 66 12.53 11.17 -1.78
N THR A 67 13.08 10.63 -2.87
CA THR A 67 14.30 11.18 -3.46
C THR A 67 14.10 12.67 -3.80
N GLY A 68 15.04 13.51 -3.40
CA GLY A 68 14.97 14.96 -3.58
C GLY A 68 14.48 15.76 -2.35
N ILE A 69 13.94 15.13 -1.31
CA ILE A 69 13.67 15.82 -0.03
C ILE A 69 14.92 15.88 0.85
N ASN A 70 15.07 16.92 1.66
CA ASN A 70 16.16 16.97 2.62
C ASN A 70 15.93 15.98 3.79
N CYS A 71 16.99 15.36 4.31
CA CYS A 71 16.89 14.41 5.43
C CYS A 71 16.25 15.03 6.67
N HIS A 72 16.48 16.32 6.93
CA HIS A 72 15.93 17.06 8.06
C HIS A 72 14.44 17.38 7.91
N GLU A 73 13.82 17.20 6.74
CA GLU A 73 12.35 17.26 6.60
C GLU A 73 11.70 16.17 7.48
N CYS A 74 12.38 15.05 7.69
CA CYS A 74 11.94 13.96 8.55
C CYS A 74 12.74 13.83 9.85
N HIS A 75 14.05 14.06 9.79
CA HIS A 75 14.97 13.93 10.93
C HIS A 75 15.25 15.28 11.59
N HIS A 76 14.31 15.72 12.42
CA HIS A 76 14.43 16.97 13.17
C HIS A 76 15.26 16.79 14.44
N LEU A 77 16.59 16.93 14.30
CA LEU A 77 17.51 16.99 15.44
C LEU A 77 17.82 18.46 15.76
N THR A 78 17.83 18.81 17.05
CA THR A 78 18.30 20.14 17.48
C THR A 78 19.81 20.28 17.25
N ILE A 79 20.30 21.52 17.09
CA ILE A 79 21.74 21.77 16.90
C ILE A 79 22.62 21.13 17.99
N PRO A 80 22.25 21.19 19.30
CA PRO A 80 23.01 20.48 20.33
C PRO A 80 23.05 18.96 20.13
N GLU A 81 21.95 18.34 19.70
CA GLU A 81 21.89 16.90 19.44
C GLU A 81 22.72 16.51 18.21
N GLN A 82 22.65 17.29 17.15
CA GLN A 82 23.49 17.12 15.96
C GLN A 82 24.97 17.19 16.32
N ASN A 83 25.37 18.20 17.09
CA ASN A 83 26.77 18.35 17.54
C ASN A 83 27.20 17.19 18.44
N ARG A 84 26.34 16.71 19.34
CA ARG A 84 26.63 15.54 20.16
C ARG A 84 26.85 14.28 19.32
N LEU A 85 26.04 14.08 18.29
CA LEU A 85 26.20 12.96 17.35
C LEU A 85 27.50 13.09 16.56
N LEU A 86 27.83 14.28 16.07
CA LEU A 86 29.08 14.56 15.36
C LEU A 86 30.30 14.28 16.24
N ILE A 87 30.33 14.80 17.47
CA ILE A 87 31.42 14.56 18.43
C ILE A 87 31.55 13.06 18.72
N THR A 88 30.43 12.37 18.94
CA THR A 88 30.42 10.92 19.18
C THR A 88 30.97 10.16 17.97
N PHE A 89 30.60 10.57 16.76
CA PHE A 89 31.06 9.95 15.53
C PHE A 89 32.56 10.12 15.33
N VAL A 90 33.09 11.33 15.55
CA VAL A 90 34.51 11.65 15.42
C VAL A 90 35.36 10.91 16.46
N LEU A 91 34.92 10.91 17.73
CA LEU A 91 35.68 10.35 18.84
C LEU A 91 35.55 8.83 18.97
N ARG A 92 34.34 8.28 18.77
CA ARG A 92 34.06 6.85 19.01
C ARG A 92 33.97 5.99 17.76
N ARG A 93 33.82 6.61 16.57
CA ARG A 93 33.75 5.94 15.26
C ARG A 93 32.90 4.64 15.27
N PRO A 94 31.61 4.72 15.62
CA PRO A 94 30.75 3.54 15.66
C PRO A 94 30.70 2.84 14.29
N LYS A 95 30.65 1.50 14.31
CA LYS A 95 30.57 0.66 13.10
C LYS A 95 29.15 0.23 12.74
N SER A 96 28.19 0.41 13.64
CA SER A 96 26.78 0.11 13.40
C SER A 96 25.88 1.05 14.21
N VAL A 97 24.63 1.17 13.76
CA VAL A 97 23.58 1.79 14.55
C VAL A 97 22.93 0.66 15.36
N PRO A 98 22.92 0.73 16.71
CA PRO A 98 22.31 -0.32 17.53
C PRO A 98 20.82 -0.45 17.20
N PRO A 99 20.24 -1.67 17.31
CA PRO A 99 18.82 -1.88 17.07
C PRO A 99 17.98 -0.98 17.97
N ARG A 100 17.10 -0.18 17.36
CA ARG A 100 16.26 0.78 18.07
C ARG A 100 14.92 0.12 18.37
N HIS A 101 14.94 -0.89 19.24
CA HIS A 101 13.78 -1.69 19.66
C HIS A 101 12.55 -0.82 19.92
N GLY A 102 11.58 -0.82 19.00
CA GLY A 102 10.28 -0.18 19.16
C GLY A 102 10.26 1.36 19.10
N LYS A 103 11.41 2.05 19.09
CA LYS A 103 11.46 3.53 19.13
C LYS A 103 11.07 4.14 17.78
N VAL A 104 10.12 5.06 17.80
CA VAL A 104 9.75 5.87 16.64
C VAL A 104 10.82 6.95 16.47
N ILE A 105 11.60 6.86 15.40
CA ILE A 105 12.66 7.83 15.08
C ILE A 105 12.08 9.04 14.35
N VAL A 106 11.17 8.77 13.41
CA VAL A 106 10.45 9.77 12.64
C VAL A 106 8.97 9.65 13.02
N PRO A 107 8.47 10.56 13.86
CA PRO A 107 7.05 10.62 14.20
C PRO A 107 6.17 10.98 13.00
N TRP A 108 4.94 10.50 13.00
CA TRP A 108 3.94 10.76 11.96
C TRP A 108 3.75 12.25 11.60
N LYS A 109 3.95 13.16 12.56
CA LYS A 109 3.72 14.60 12.39
C LYS A 109 4.52 15.20 11.22
N TYR A 110 5.71 14.68 10.94
CA TYR A 110 6.53 15.15 9.84
C TYR A 110 6.03 14.65 8.48
N CYS A 111 5.35 13.49 8.45
CA CYS A 111 4.75 12.97 7.23
C CYS A 111 3.53 13.81 6.80
N ILE A 112 2.70 14.20 7.76
CA ILE A 112 1.46 14.92 7.47
C ILE A 112 1.69 16.38 7.05
N GLU A 113 2.87 16.95 7.31
CA GLU A 113 3.24 18.28 6.78
C GLU A 113 3.13 18.30 5.24
N CYS A 114 3.41 17.19 4.57
CA CYS A 114 3.31 17.07 3.11
C CYS A 114 2.10 16.23 2.65
N HIS A 115 1.73 15.18 3.39
CA HIS A 115 0.75 14.19 2.96
C HIS A 115 -0.70 14.46 3.41
N TRP A 116 -0.94 15.51 4.21
CA TRP A 116 -2.29 15.80 4.70
C TRP A 116 -3.10 16.64 3.73
N GLU A 117 -2.54 17.79 3.35
CA GLU A 117 -3.12 18.73 2.42
C GLU A 117 -2.18 18.95 1.24
N LYS A 118 -2.59 19.78 0.27
CA LYS A 118 -1.75 20.05 -0.88
C LYS A 118 -0.61 20.97 -0.45
N ASP A 119 0.60 20.44 -0.35
CA ASP A 119 1.78 21.23 -0.08
C ASP A 119 2.25 21.99 -1.33
N LYS A 120 2.74 23.22 -1.15
CA LYS A 120 3.21 24.07 -2.26
C LYS A 120 4.62 23.69 -2.73
N LYS A 121 5.47 23.23 -1.81
CA LYS A 121 6.85 22.82 -2.07
C LYS A 121 6.90 21.41 -2.67
N TYR A 122 5.97 20.55 -2.28
CA TYR A 122 5.85 19.16 -2.70
C TYR A 122 4.45 18.88 -3.28
N PRO A 123 4.09 19.46 -4.44
CA PRO A 123 2.75 19.34 -5.01
C PRO A 123 2.38 17.92 -5.44
N ASP A 124 3.38 17.07 -5.68
CA ASP A 124 3.21 15.67 -6.07
C ASP A 124 3.02 14.71 -4.89
N ALA A 125 3.12 15.23 -3.65
CA ALA A 125 2.88 14.44 -2.45
C ALA A 125 1.44 13.89 -2.45
N LYS A 126 1.32 12.57 -2.34
CA LYS A 126 0.01 11.90 -2.31
C LYS A 126 -0.71 12.21 -1.00
N LYS A 127 -1.94 12.67 -1.10
CA LYS A 127 -2.78 12.91 0.08
C LYS A 127 -3.22 11.60 0.71
N ILE A 128 -3.27 11.57 2.04
CA ILE A 128 -3.73 10.39 2.80
C ILE A 128 -4.96 10.69 3.67
N ASN A 129 -5.42 11.94 3.69
CA ASN A 129 -6.50 12.39 4.57
C ASN A 129 -7.88 11.82 4.20
N ASP A 130 -8.05 11.30 2.98
CA ASP A 130 -9.25 10.62 2.49
C ASP A 130 -9.09 9.08 2.41
N SER A 131 -7.92 8.57 2.78
CA SER A 131 -7.63 7.14 2.71
C SER A 131 -8.34 6.37 3.83
N ARG A 132 -9.19 5.42 3.43
CA ARG A 132 -9.90 4.53 4.36
C ARG A 132 -8.94 3.60 5.09
N MET A 133 -7.87 3.15 4.43
CA MET A 133 -6.83 2.31 5.01
C MET A 133 -6.10 3.04 6.13
N HIS A 134 -5.68 4.28 5.88
CA HIS A 134 -5.05 5.12 6.90
C HIS A 134 -6.05 5.45 8.00
N ALA A 135 -7.32 5.68 7.66
CA ALA A 135 -8.32 5.97 8.67
C ALA A 135 -8.50 4.83 9.67
N LYS A 136 -8.57 3.59 9.17
CA LYS A 136 -8.64 2.42 10.05
C LYS A 136 -7.37 2.28 10.89
N HIS A 137 -6.19 2.31 10.30
CA HIS A 137 -4.98 1.92 11.02
C HIS A 137 -4.38 3.06 11.86
N TYR A 138 -4.37 4.28 11.35
CA TYR A 138 -3.82 5.42 12.07
C TYR A 138 -4.85 6.10 12.97
N PHE A 139 -5.99 6.56 12.46
CA PHE A 139 -6.93 7.33 13.29
C PHE A 139 -7.66 6.47 14.33
N MET A 140 -8.07 5.25 13.96
CA MET A 140 -8.83 4.39 14.87
C MET A 140 -7.89 3.58 15.78
N GLU A 141 -6.87 2.92 15.20
CA GLU A 141 -5.97 2.03 15.96
C GLU A 141 -4.68 2.72 16.46
N LYS A 142 -4.46 4.00 16.15
CA LYS A 142 -3.29 4.80 16.60
C LYS A 142 -1.93 4.19 16.20
N ILE A 143 -1.84 3.59 15.02
CA ILE A 143 -0.61 2.98 14.50
C ILE A 143 0.23 4.05 13.76
N GLU A 144 1.44 4.30 14.25
CA GLU A 144 2.42 5.21 13.63
C GLU A 144 2.72 4.88 12.16
N CYS A 145 2.82 5.91 11.31
CA CYS A 145 3.07 5.76 9.86
C CYS A 145 4.32 4.91 9.57
N SER A 146 5.40 5.17 10.32
CA SER A 146 6.69 4.47 10.18
C SER A 146 6.63 2.99 10.55
N LYS A 147 5.57 2.52 11.22
CA LYS A 147 5.39 1.08 11.46
C LYS A 147 5.06 0.33 10.17
N CYS A 148 4.41 0.99 9.20
CA CYS A 148 4.09 0.44 7.89
C CYS A 148 5.05 0.94 6.79
N HIS A 149 5.21 2.26 6.68
CA HIS A 149 6.00 2.95 5.64
C HIS A 149 7.47 3.19 6.04
N GLY A 150 7.97 2.54 7.07
CA GLY A 150 9.35 2.69 7.53
C GLY A 150 9.87 1.45 8.23
N TYR A 151 9.22 0.31 8.00
CA TYR A 151 9.65 -0.97 8.55
C TYR A 151 11.02 -1.37 8.02
N GLU A 152 11.23 -1.17 6.72
CA GLU A 152 12.57 -1.14 6.14
C GLU A 152 13.06 0.31 6.12
N VAL A 153 14.28 0.52 6.61
CA VAL A 153 14.85 1.85 6.82
C VAL A 153 14.95 2.59 5.48
N HIS A 154 14.22 3.71 5.35
CA HIS A 154 14.12 4.55 4.15
C HIS A 154 13.55 3.86 2.89
N LYS A 155 12.73 2.82 3.07
CA LYS A 155 11.86 2.26 2.02
C LYS A 155 10.42 2.47 2.45
N PHE A 156 9.71 3.33 1.72
CA PHE A 156 8.41 3.85 2.16
C PHE A 156 7.23 3.09 1.60
N THR A 157 7.33 2.54 0.39
CA THR A 157 6.32 1.64 -0.14
C THR A 157 6.34 0.31 0.65
N PRO A 158 5.25 -0.08 1.34
CA PRO A 158 5.21 -1.32 2.10
C PRO A 158 5.39 -2.53 1.19
N GLU A 159 6.02 -3.58 1.70
CA GLU A 159 6.14 -4.82 0.94
C GLU A 159 4.79 -5.55 0.80
N GLU A 160 4.68 -6.38 -0.24
CA GLU A 160 3.45 -7.08 -0.65
C GLU A 160 2.71 -7.80 0.49
N ARG A 161 3.47 -8.37 1.43
CA ARG A 161 2.97 -9.21 2.53
C ARG A 161 3.20 -8.63 3.92
N PHE A 162 3.58 -7.36 4.00
CA PHE A 162 3.86 -6.69 5.28
C PHE A 162 2.69 -6.80 6.28
N CYS A 163 1.44 -6.82 5.79
CA CYS A 163 0.24 -6.89 6.62
C CYS A 163 0.21 -8.12 7.55
N LEU A 164 0.86 -9.23 7.18
CA LEU A 164 0.89 -10.46 7.98
C LEU A 164 1.62 -10.32 9.32
N ARG A 165 2.43 -9.26 9.48
CA ARG A 165 3.08 -8.97 10.77
C ARG A 165 2.07 -8.72 11.89
N CYS A 166 0.90 -8.18 11.56
CA CYS A 166 -0.19 -7.94 12.49
C CYS A 166 -1.40 -8.85 12.20
N HIS A 167 -1.72 -9.09 10.92
CA HIS A 167 -2.83 -9.92 10.48
C HIS A 167 -2.38 -11.38 10.28
N GLN A 168 -1.99 -12.04 11.36
CA GLN A 168 -1.52 -13.42 11.35
C GLN A 168 -2.62 -14.39 10.86
N GLY A 169 -2.24 -15.41 10.08
CA GLY A 169 -3.19 -16.41 9.56
C GLY A 169 -4.12 -15.87 8.46
N LYS A 170 -3.76 -14.75 7.82
CA LYS A 170 -4.51 -14.12 6.71
C LYS A 170 -3.81 -14.27 5.37
N GLU A 171 -3.02 -15.33 5.22
CA GLU A 171 -2.46 -15.74 3.95
C GLU A 171 -3.58 -16.07 2.97
N VAL A 172 -3.34 -15.73 1.70
CA VAL A 172 -4.25 -16.08 0.62
C VAL A 172 -3.99 -17.53 0.25
N HIS A 173 -5.01 -18.37 0.37
CA HIS A 173 -4.99 -19.74 -0.11
C HIS A 173 -5.39 -19.79 -1.59
N GLY A 174 -5.24 -20.95 -2.23
CA GLY A 174 -5.66 -21.18 -3.61
C GLY A 174 -4.53 -21.18 -4.61
N VAL A 175 -4.60 -22.14 -5.53
CA VAL A 175 -3.54 -22.43 -6.50
C VAL A 175 -3.19 -21.19 -7.31
N GLY A 176 -1.95 -20.72 -7.15
CA GLY A 176 -1.40 -19.57 -7.85
C GLY A 176 -1.72 -18.21 -7.23
N MET A 177 -2.38 -18.17 -6.07
CA MET A 177 -2.68 -16.95 -5.32
C MET A 177 -1.77 -16.76 -4.10
N GLU A 178 -0.94 -17.74 -3.76
CA GLU A 178 -0.15 -17.79 -2.52
C GLU A 178 0.85 -16.64 -2.41
N GLY A 179 1.29 -16.09 -3.55
CA GLY A 179 2.22 -14.96 -3.64
C GLY A 179 1.56 -13.60 -3.83
N LEU A 180 0.23 -13.49 -3.87
CA LEU A 180 -0.43 -12.20 -4.10
C LEU A 180 -0.21 -11.24 -2.93
N ALA A 181 0.03 -9.97 -3.27
CA ALA A 181 0.04 -8.88 -2.31
C ALA A 181 -1.35 -8.70 -1.69
N CYS A 182 -1.42 -8.33 -0.42
CA CYS A 182 -2.71 -8.10 0.25
C CYS A 182 -3.52 -7.00 -0.46
N LEU A 183 -2.82 -5.97 -0.94
CA LEU A 183 -3.38 -4.83 -1.66
C LEU A 183 -3.89 -5.19 -3.06
N ASN A 184 -3.61 -6.40 -3.58
CA ASN A 184 -4.30 -6.88 -4.78
C ASN A 184 -5.80 -7.02 -4.60
N CYS A 185 -6.27 -7.15 -3.37
CA CYS A 185 -7.66 -7.37 -3.03
C CYS A 185 -8.19 -6.30 -2.08
N HIS A 186 -7.40 -5.93 -1.07
CA HIS A 186 -7.78 -5.00 -0.02
C HIS A 186 -7.34 -3.58 -0.38
N THR A 187 -8.29 -2.69 -0.65
CA THR A 187 -8.01 -1.33 -1.13
C THR A 187 -9.09 -0.37 -0.62
N ASP A 188 -8.84 0.93 -0.75
CA ASP A 188 -9.79 1.99 -0.38
C ASP A 188 -11.00 2.09 -1.33
N ARG A 189 -11.06 1.22 -2.35
CA ARG A 189 -12.17 1.12 -3.32
C ARG A 189 -13.48 0.67 -2.68
N THR A 190 -13.44 0.08 -1.49
CA THR A 190 -14.63 -0.34 -0.73
C THR A 190 -14.60 0.22 0.68
N VAL A 191 -15.79 0.45 1.24
CA VAL A 191 -15.96 1.06 2.56
C VAL A 191 -15.34 0.21 3.67
N ASP A 192 -15.45 -1.10 3.56
CA ASP A 192 -14.99 -2.07 4.54
C ASP A 192 -13.66 -2.75 4.15
N LEU A 193 -13.00 -2.24 3.11
CA LEU A 193 -11.71 -2.71 2.61
C LEU A 193 -11.74 -4.15 2.10
N ARG A 194 -12.92 -4.78 1.99
CA ARG A 194 -13.06 -6.11 1.38
C ARG A 194 -13.02 -5.99 -0.14
N PRO A 195 -12.50 -7.00 -0.87
CA PRO A 195 -12.38 -6.91 -2.31
C PRO A 195 -13.76 -6.77 -2.97
N GLY A 196 -13.93 -5.69 -3.73
CA GLY A 196 -15.03 -5.55 -4.67
C GLY A 196 -14.94 -6.61 -5.78
N ARG A 197 -16.06 -6.89 -6.44
CA ARG A 197 -16.13 -7.94 -7.49
C ARG A 197 -15.13 -7.74 -8.63
N LYS A 198 -14.89 -6.49 -9.03
CA LYS A 198 -13.94 -6.15 -10.10
C LYS A 198 -12.50 -6.54 -9.73
N LYS A 199 -12.13 -6.55 -8.44
CA LYS A 199 -10.79 -6.99 -8.00
C LYS A 199 -10.55 -8.46 -8.31
N CYS A 200 -11.53 -9.32 -8.07
CA CYS A 200 -11.47 -10.73 -8.49
C CYS A 200 -11.43 -10.85 -10.03
N LEU A 201 -12.28 -10.07 -10.71
CA LEU A 201 -12.37 -10.07 -12.17
C LEU A 201 -11.18 -9.40 -12.88
N PHE A 202 -10.26 -8.77 -12.15
CA PHE A 202 -9.02 -8.29 -12.72
C PHE A 202 -8.24 -9.47 -13.34
N CYS A 203 -8.04 -10.53 -12.55
CA CYS A 203 -7.39 -11.75 -13.01
C CYS A 203 -8.40 -12.71 -13.68
N HIS A 204 -9.61 -12.85 -13.13
CA HIS A 204 -10.57 -13.86 -13.60
C HIS A 204 -11.52 -13.38 -14.70
N GLY A 205 -11.55 -12.09 -15.00
CA GLY A 205 -12.46 -11.49 -15.97
C GLY A 205 -11.78 -11.05 -17.27
N THR A 206 -12.46 -10.13 -17.94
CA THR A 206 -12.10 -9.65 -19.28
C THR A 206 -11.03 -8.56 -19.24
N GLU A 207 -10.46 -8.25 -20.40
CA GLU A 207 -9.52 -7.13 -20.54
C GLU A 207 -10.16 -5.77 -20.24
N ALA A 208 -11.46 -5.63 -20.54
CA ALA A 208 -12.20 -4.40 -20.26
C ALA A 208 -12.20 -4.06 -18.75
N VAL A 209 -12.43 -5.05 -17.88
CA VAL A 209 -12.39 -4.86 -16.42
C VAL A 209 -10.98 -4.45 -15.95
N ARG A 210 -9.94 -5.02 -16.55
CA ARG A 210 -8.55 -4.63 -16.23
C ARG A 210 -8.26 -3.19 -16.63
N LYS A 211 -8.61 -2.81 -17.87
CA LYS A 211 -8.43 -1.43 -18.36
C LYS A 211 -9.15 -0.42 -17.48
N GLU A 212 -10.37 -0.74 -17.07
CA GLU A 212 -11.13 0.08 -16.14
C GLU A 212 -10.39 0.27 -14.81
N LEU A 213 -9.99 -0.82 -14.14
CA LEU A 213 -9.31 -0.71 -12.84
C LEU A 213 -7.94 -0.04 -12.93
N ILE A 214 -7.21 -0.22 -14.04
CA ILE A 214 -5.93 0.46 -14.28
C ILE A 214 -6.13 1.96 -14.44
N ALA A 215 -7.22 2.40 -15.07
CA ALA A 215 -7.52 3.81 -15.29
C ALA A 215 -7.78 4.57 -13.97
N ASP A 216 -8.22 3.89 -12.91
CA ASP A 216 -8.42 4.50 -11.60
C ASP A 216 -7.09 4.85 -10.89
N ASP A 217 -5.95 4.39 -11.40
CA ASP A 217 -4.60 4.78 -10.97
C ASP A 217 -4.34 4.65 -9.45
N THR A 218 -4.94 3.63 -8.85
CA THR A 218 -4.81 3.34 -7.41
C THR A 218 -3.59 2.48 -7.09
N ILE A 219 -3.19 2.43 -5.82
CA ILE A 219 -1.97 1.72 -5.35
C ILE A 219 -1.89 0.25 -5.81
N ASP A 220 -3.03 -0.44 -5.85
CA ASP A 220 -3.14 -1.85 -6.23
C ASP A 220 -2.82 -2.14 -7.70
N VAL A 221 -2.95 -1.14 -8.58
CA VAL A 221 -2.61 -1.25 -10.01
C VAL A 221 -1.30 -0.54 -10.34
N GLN A 222 -0.89 0.46 -9.56
CA GLN A 222 0.38 1.15 -9.75
C GLN A 222 1.58 0.31 -9.29
N PHE A 223 1.50 -0.25 -8.07
CA PHE A 223 2.66 -0.88 -7.42
C PHE A 223 2.51 -2.37 -7.23
N PHE A 224 1.28 -2.85 -7.12
CA PHE A 224 1.02 -4.25 -6.78
C PHE A 224 0.39 -5.03 -7.92
N GLN A 225 0.38 -4.55 -9.16
CA GLN A 225 -0.34 -5.24 -10.22
C GLN A 225 0.14 -6.70 -10.40
N PRO A 226 -0.77 -7.69 -10.43
CA PRO A 226 -0.39 -9.08 -10.67
C PRO A 226 0.29 -9.28 -12.03
N ASP A 227 1.26 -10.18 -12.08
CA ASP A 227 2.00 -10.50 -13.29
C ASP A 227 1.09 -10.95 -14.44
N LYS A 228 1.43 -10.54 -15.68
CA LYS A 228 0.71 -10.96 -16.89
C LYS A 228 0.64 -12.49 -17.03
N ALA A 229 1.70 -13.20 -16.65
CA ALA A 229 1.73 -14.66 -16.67
C ALA A 229 0.72 -15.27 -15.69
N MET A 230 0.61 -14.70 -14.48
CA MET A 230 -0.39 -15.11 -13.50
C MET A 230 -1.82 -14.84 -14.00
N ILE A 231 -2.06 -13.64 -14.54
CA ILE A 231 -3.36 -13.28 -15.13
C ILE A 231 -3.74 -14.26 -16.25
N LYS A 232 -2.79 -14.67 -17.09
CA LYS A 232 -3.05 -15.64 -18.17
C LYS A 232 -3.42 -17.03 -17.64
N LYS A 233 -2.77 -17.47 -16.56
CA LYS A 233 -3.04 -18.77 -15.91
C LYS A 233 -4.35 -18.79 -15.12
N ALA A 234 -4.86 -17.63 -14.70
CA ALA A 234 -6.09 -17.54 -13.92
C ALA A 234 -7.31 -18.07 -14.69
N VAL A 235 -8.11 -18.91 -14.03
CA VAL A 235 -9.38 -19.44 -14.56
C VAL A 235 -10.30 -18.28 -14.91
N LYS A 236 -10.77 -18.21 -16.17
CA LYS A 236 -11.67 -17.15 -16.60
C LYS A 236 -13.09 -17.48 -16.19
N ILE A 237 -13.72 -16.56 -15.47
CA ILE A 237 -15.08 -16.67 -15.00
C ILE A 237 -15.97 -15.69 -15.75
N ASN A 238 -17.11 -16.19 -16.21
CA ASN A 238 -18.18 -15.34 -16.69
C ASN A 238 -19.26 -15.28 -15.60
N VAL A 239 -19.76 -14.07 -15.32
CA VAL A 239 -20.88 -13.89 -14.42
C VAL A 239 -21.94 -13.07 -15.15
N PRO A 240 -22.96 -13.74 -15.74
CA PRO A 240 -24.01 -13.08 -16.50
C PRO A 240 -24.71 -11.98 -15.68
N LYS A 241 -25.15 -10.91 -16.34
CA LYS A 241 -25.83 -9.78 -15.66
C LYS A 241 -27.17 -10.18 -15.06
N ASP A 242 -27.87 -11.11 -15.70
CA ASP A 242 -29.17 -11.64 -15.30
C ASP A 242 -29.08 -12.81 -14.31
N ALA A 243 -27.86 -13.20 -13.92
CA ALA A 243 -27.69 -14.31 -12.98
C ALA A 243 -28.25 -13.94 -11.59
N PRO A 244 -28.94 -14.86 -10.90
CA PRO A 244 -29.63 -14.58 -9.65
C PRO A 244 -28.68 -14.23 -8.49
N MET A 245 -27.43 -14.72 -8.51
CA MET A 245 -26.44 -14.42 -7.47
C MET A 245 -25.49 -13.30 -7.91
N GLN A 246 -25.97 -12.05 -7.94
CA GLN A 246 -25.13 -10.86 -8.17
C GLN A 246 -24.31 -10.40 -6.94
N PHE A 247 -24.09 -11.29 -5.97
CA PHE A 247 -23.36 -10.98 -4.74
C PHE A 247 -21.87 -10.68 -4.98
N PHE A 248 -21.21 -10.10 -3.97
CA PHE A 248 -19.76 -10.10 -3.93
C PHE A 248 -19.21 -11.52 -3.88
N CYS A 249 -18.14 -11.79 -4.64
CA CYS A 249 -17.52 -13.12 -4.74
C CYS A 249 -17.17 -13.69 -3.35
N TYR A 250 -16.73 -12.84 -2.42
CA TYR A 250 -16.33 -13.26 -1.08
C TYR A 250 -17.49 -13.78 -0.20
N LYS A 251 -18.76 -13.66 -0.65
CA LYS A 251 -19.90 -14.24 0.07
C LYS A 251 -19.81 -15.77 0.06
N CYS A 252 -19.43 -16.34 -1.07
CA CYS A 252 -19.24 -17.79 -1.24
C CYS A 252 -17.76 -18.19 -1.15
N HIS A 253 -16.87 -17.43 -1.79
CA HIS A 253 -15.44 -17.73 -1.83
C HIS A 253 -14.72 -17.13 -0.63
N LYS A 254 -13.87 -17.89 0.07
CA LYS A 254 -13.08 -17.37 1.20
C LYS A 254 -11.58 -17.47 0.92
N PRO A 255 -10.95 -16.43 0.34
CA PRO A 255 -9.51 -16.42 0.00
C PRO A 255 -8.57 -16.74 1.17
N HIS A 256 -8.90 -16.24 2.37
CA HIS A 256 -8.09 -16.48 3.58
C HIS A 256 -8.41 -17.79 4.30
N ALA A 257 -9.27 -18.62 3.70
CA ALA A 257 -9.67 -19.91 4.25
C ALA A 257 -9.98 -20.85 3.07
N LYS A 258 -11.23 -21.33 2.96
CA LYS A 258 -11.66 -22.20 1.85
C LYS A 258 -12.19 -21.39 0.68
N ILE A 259 -11.41 -21.28 -0.39
CA ILE A 259 -11.81 -20.56 -1.60
C ILE A 259 -13.01 -21.19 -2.28
N MET A 260 -13.00 -22.51 -2.45
CA MET A 260 -14.05 -23.18 -3.21
C MET A 260 -15.21 -23.52 -2.28
N PRO A 261 -16.42 -22.99 -2.55
CA PRO A 261 -17.59 -23.36 -1.76
C PRO A 261 -17.88 -24.84 -1.93
N ILE A 262 -18.41 -25.44 -0.87
CA ILE A 262 -18.95 -26.80 -0.88
C ILE A 262 -20.46 -26.77 -0.98
N TYR A 263 -21.09 -27.91 -1.22
CA TYR A 263 -22.54 -28.06 -1.25
C TYR A 263 -23.25 -27.37 -0.07
N GLY A 264 -22.76 -27.59 1.16
CA GLY A 264 -23.33 -26.96 2.36
C GLY A 264 -23.30 -25.43 2.35
N THR A 265 -22.39 -24.80 1.61
CA THR A 265 -22.33 -23.34 1.48
C THR A 265 -23.58 -22.77 0.81
N CYS A 266 -24.16 -23.50 -0.15
CA CYS A 266 -25.38 -23.10 -0.86
C CYS A 266 -26.60 -23.11 0.06
N LEU A 267 -26.69 -24.13 0.93
CA LEU A 267 -27.82 -24.35 1.82
C LEU A 267 -27.96 -23.28 2.91
N ASN A 268 -26.89 -22.53 3.21
CA ASN A 268 -26.94 -21.42 4.15
C ASN A 268 -27.95 -20.33 3.74
N CYS A 269 -28.17 -20.13 2.43
CA CYS A 269 -29.16 -19.20 1.91
C CYS A 269 -30.34 -19.91 1.25
N HIS A 270 -30.15 -21.15 0.77
CA HIS A 270 -31.18 -21.96 0.12
C HIS A 270 -31.55 -23.20 0.95
N PRO A 271 -32.03 -23.06 2.21
CA PRO A 271 -32.21 -24.20 3.12
C PRO A 271 -33.33 -25.16 2.67
N ARG A 272 -34.29 -24.68 1.87
CA ARG A 272 -35.44 -25.45 1.41
C ARG A 272 -35.31 -25.99 -0.01
N ILE A 273 -34.19 -25.73 -0.71
CA ILE A 273 -34.06 -26.07 -2.14
C ILE A 273 -34.18 -27.56 -2.41
N LEU A 274 -33.72 -28.41 -1.48
CA LEU A 274 -33.87 -29.85 -1.60
C LEU A 274 -35.34 -30.29 -1.69
N ASN A 275 -36.26 -29.55 -1.09
CA ASN A 275 -37.69 -29.88 -1.08
C ASN A 275 -38.43 -29.38 -2.33
N VAL A 276 -37.73 -28.69 -3.25
CA VAL A 276 -38.33 -28.15 -4.47
C VAL A 276 -38.19 -29.17 -5.60
N GLY A 277 -39.30 -29.50 -6.26
CA GLY A 277 -39.34 -30.43 -7.38
C GLY A 277 -38.73 -31.78 -7.01
N ARG A 278 -37.74 -32.23 -7.78
CA ARG A 278 -37.06 -33.52 -7.58
C ARG A 278 -35.62 -33.39 -7.07
N HIS A 279 -35.21 -32.23 -6.54
CA HIS A 279 -33.84 -32.03 -6.06
C HIS A 279 -33.44 -33.05 -4.98
N LYS A 280 -34.33 -33.35 -4.02
CA LYS A 280 -34.07 -34.35 -2.96
C LYS A 280 -33.64 -35.70 -3.54
N MET A 281 -34.34 -36.18 -4.57
CA MET A 281 -34.05 -37.48 -5.19
C MET A 281 -32.69 -37.45 -5.92
N HIS A 282 -32.41 -36.41 -6.71
CA HIS A 282 -31.13 -36.31 -7.42
C HIS A 282 -29.93 -36.17 -6.48
N ILE A 283 -30.05 -35.38 -5.41
CA ILE A 283 -28.93 -35.13 -4.50
C ILE A 283 -28.77 -36.24 -3.46
N GLN A 284 -29.85 -36.65 -2.78
CA GLN A 284 -29.76 -37.59 -1.65
C GLN A 284 -29.83 -39.06 -2.10
N THR A 285 -30.63 -39.37 -3.12
CA THR A 285 -30.80 -40.77 -3.58
C THR A 285 -29.79 -41.13 -4.66
N MET A 286 -29.54 -40.23 -5.61
CA MET A 286 -28.59 -40.48 -6.70
C MET A 286 -27.16 -39.98 -6.41
N GLY A 287 -26.95 -39.24 -5.32
CA GLY A 287 -25.63 -38.74 -4.95
C GLY A 287 -25.06 -37.68 -5.91
N LEU A 288 -25.91 -37.00 -6.69
CA LEU A 288 -25.46 -35.96 -7.60
C LEU A 288 -25.11 -34.67 -6.84
N GLU A 289 -24.18 -33.90 -7.38
CA GLU A 289 -23.81 -32.58 -6.88
C GLU A 289 -24.63 -31.49 -7.59
N CYS A 290 -24.88 -30.35 -6.92
CA CYS A 290 -25.60 -29.23 -7.55
C CYS A 290 -24.95 -28.79 -8.88
N LYS A 291 -23.61 -28.81 -8.92
CA LYS A 291 -22.82 -28.39 -10.08
C LYS A 291 -22.91 -29.35 -11.26
N THR A 292 -23.48 -30.55 -11.08
CA THR A 292 -23.73 -31.48 -12.18
C THR A 292 -24.72 -30.87 -13.17
N CYS A 293 -25.74 -30.16 -12.67
CA CYS A 293 -26.74 -29.51 -13.52
C CYS A 293 -26.54 -28.00 -13.59
N HIS A 294 -26.17 -27.35 -12.48
CA HIS A 294 -26.07 -25.89 -12.43
C HIS A 294 -24.65 -25.42 -12.74
N LEU A 295 -24.52 -24.57 -13.76
CA LEU A 295 -23.27 -23.86 -14.00
C LEU A 295 -23.04 -22.80 -12.90
N PRO A 296 -21.89 -22.80 -12.20
CA PRO A 296 -21.57 -21.76 -11.23
C PRO A 296 -21.69 -20.36 -11.83
N HIS A 297 -22.10 -19.39 -11.00
CA HIS A 297 -22.31 -17.98 -11.37
C HIS A 297 -23.49 -17.69 -12.31
N SER A 298 -23.98 -18.64 -13.11
CA SER A 298 -25.23 -18.50 -13.88
C SER A 298 -26.42 -19.09 -13.13
N TRP A 299 -26.24 -20.26 -12.52
CA TRP A 299 -27.21 -21.02 -11.70
C TRP A 299 -28.57 -21.31 -12.34
N ARG A 300 -28.82 -20.91 -13.59
CA ARG A 300 -29.99 -21.27 -14.37
C ARG A 300 -29.65 -22.46 -15.27
N VAL A 301 -30.51 -23.47 -15.27
CA VAL A 301 -30.44 -24.57 -16.24
C VAL A 301 -31.35 -24.20 -17.40
N THR A 302 -30.77 -24.02 -18.59
CA THR A 302 -31.57 -23.71 -19.79
C THR A 302 -32.24 -24.98 -20.33
N LYS A 303 -33.31 -24.84 -21.13
CA LYS A 303 -33.95 -25.99 -21.78
C LYS A 303 -32.95 -26.79 -22.62
N GLU A 304 -32.07 -26.11 -23.35
CA GLU A 304 -31.03 -26.74 -24.16
C GLU A 304 -29.99 -27.49 -23.32
N GLN A 305 -29.60 -26.94 -22.16
CA GLN A 305 -28.73 -27.65 -21.23
C GLN A 305 -29.45 -28.88 -20.63
N ALA A 306 -30.72 -28.76 -20.27
CA ALA A 306 -31.48 -29.89 -19.73
C ALA A 306 -31.65 -31.03 -20.76
N LYS A 307 -31.85 -30.71 -22.05
CA LYS A 307 -31.91 -31.70 -23.14
C LYS A 307 -30.62 -32.48 -23.37
N THR A 308 -29.48 -31.98 -22.86
CA THR A 308 -28.18 -32.62 -23.00
C THR A 308 -27.69 -33.26 -21.70
N THR A 309 -27.88 -32.60 -20.55
CA THR A 309 -27.43 -33.10 -19.24
C THR A 309 -28.39 -34.14 -18.66
N CYS A 310 -29.70 -33.93 -18.70
CA CYS A 310 -30.66 -34.85 -18.06
C CYS A 310 -30.84 -36.15 -18.86
N THR A 311 -30.72 -36.05 -20.19
CA THR A 311 -30.85 -37.17 -21.14
C THR A 311 -29.72 -38.19 -21.05
N GLN A 312 -28.68 -37.91 -20.26
CA GLN A 312 -27.61 -38.87 -19.97
C GLN A 312 -28.08 -40.02 -19.07
N CYS A 313 -29.19 -39.84 -18.33
CA CYS A 313 -29.69 -40.85 -17.39
C CYS A 313 -31.15 -41.25 -17.66
N HIS A 314 -31.99 -40.32 -18.12
CA HIS A 314 -33.41 -40.58 -18.36
C HIS A 314 -33.95 -39.71 -19.50
N GLU A 315 -35.07 -40.09 -20.11
CA GLU A 315 -35.70 -39.27 -21.16
C GLU A 315 -35.99 -37.83 -20.72
N TYR A 316 -35.93 -36.88 -21.65
CA TYR A 316 -36.15 -35.47 -21.34
C TYR A 316 -37.55 -35.23 -20.76
N ARG A 317 -37.61 -34.50 -19.65
CA ARG A 317 -38.86 -34.04 -19.03
C ARG A 317 -38.78 -32.54 -18.80
N ASP A 318 -39.87 -31.82 -19.10
CA ASP A 318 -39.89 -30.36 -18.89
C ASP A 318 -39.84 -30.04 -17.39
N LEU A 319 -38.80 -29.30 -16.98
CA LEU A 319 -38.53 -28.93 -15.60
C LEU A 319 -39.70 -28.16 -14.97
N LEU A 320 -40.44 -27.36 -15.77
CA LEU A 320 -41.58 -26.57 -15.27
C LEU A 320 -42.75 -27.45 -14.82
N THR A 321 -42.83 -28.70 -15.28
CA THR A 321 -43.90 -29.63 -14.83
C THR A 321 -43.73 -30.11 -13.40
N PHE A 322 -42.55 -29.91 -12.80
CA PHE A 322 -42.22 -30.35 -11.44
C PHE A 322 -42.23 -29.23 -10.40
N ILE A 323 -42.46 -27.99 -10.83
CA ILE A 323 -42.56 -26.82 -9.98
C ILE A 323 -44.02 -26.37 -10.09
N GLY A 324 -44.77 -26.39 -8.99
CA GLY A 324 -46.20 -26.03 -9.01
C GLY A 324 -46.44 -24.59 -9.54
N PRO A 325 -47.71 -24.17 -9.73
CA PRO A 325 -48.08 -22.92 -10.41
C PRO A 325 -47.62 -21.60 -9.73
N GLN A 326 -46.80 -21.67 -8.68
CA GLN A 326 -46.23 -20.53 -7.96
C GLN A 326 -44.69 -20.51 -7.97
N GLY A 327 -44.05 -21.19 -8.94
CA GLY A 327 -42.60 -21.27 -9.09
C GLY A 327 -41.90 -19.94 -9.33
#